data_AF-A0A915TXV5-F1
#
_entry.id   AF-A0A915TXV5-F1
#
_cell.length_a   1.000
_cell.length_b   1.000
_cell.length_c   1.000
_cell.angle_alpha   90.00
_cell.angle_beta   90.00
_cell.angle_gamma   90.00
#
_symmetry.space_group_name_H-M   'P 1'
#
loop_
_entity.id
_entity.type
_entity.pdbx_description
1 polymer ?
#
loop_
_entity_poly.entity_id
_entity_poly.type
_entity_poly.pdbx_seq_one_letter_code
_entity_poly.pdbx_strand_id
1 'polypeptide(L)'
;MNTLREKISFVLTALAYVVFHLGWSRDTGSIIQGTVVSLLNTLPFEIGFTWVLVVFIRYLSDGQRPPWDRILRIFFTVGILFGLFYNLYVRGAQEQERLKQLKPGAESLLYQSDTRKVRWYLA
;
A
#
# COMPACT_ATOMS: atom_id res chain seq x y z
N MET A 1 0.52 27.50 16.33
CA MET A 1 1.55 26.50 16.66
C MET A 1 2.56 27.18 17.57
N ASN A 2 2.36 27.10 18.89
CA ASN A 2 3.09 27.97 19.82
C ASN A 2 4.20 27.24 20.59
N THR A 3 4.29 25.90 20.50
CA THR A 3 5.26 25.12 21.26
C THR A 3 6.21 24.33 20.36
N LEU A 4 7.47 24.19 20.80
CA LEU A 4 8.53 23.44 20.12
C LEU A 4 8.15 21.96 19.91
N ARG A 5 7.46 21.37 20.89
CA ARG A 5 6.97 19.99 20.85
C ARG A 5 5.97 19.75 19.72
N GLU A 6 5.02 20.66 19.51
CA GLU A 6 4.04 20.54 18.42
C GLU A 6 4.69 20.52 17.04
N LYS A 7 5.73 21.33 16.84
CA LYS A 7 6.51 21.37 15.60
C LYS A 7 7.28 20.09 15.38
N ILE A 8 7.94 19.55 16.41
CA ILE A 8 8.68 18.29 16.33
C ILE A 8 7.73 17.14 15.98
N SER A 9 6.59 17.01 16.66
CA SER A 9 5.62 15.95 16.35
C SER A 9 5.04 16.08 14.93
N PHE A 10 4.84 17.32 14.45
CA PHE A 10 4.40 17.57 13.08
C PHE A 10 5.45 17.15 12.05
N VAL A 11 6.72 17.50 12.27
CA VAL A 11 7.83 17.09 11.39
C VAL A 11 8.00 15.58 11.41
N LEU A 12 7.91 14.94 12.57
CA LEU A 12 8.00 13.48 12.68
C LEU A 12 6.87 12.76 11.93
N THR A 13 5.64 13.30 11.97
CA THR A 13 4.51 12.72 11.21
C THR A 13 4.67 12.92 9.71
N ALA A 14 5.17 14.06 9.26
CA ALA A 14 5.50 14.29 7.85
C ALA A 14 6.64 13.36 7.37
N LEU A 15 7.68 13.16 8.18
CA LEU A 15 8.77 12.23 7.86
C LEU A 15 8.27 10.78 7.80
N ALA A 16 7.45 10.37 8.78
CA ALA A 16 6.83 9.05 8.76
C ALA A 16 5.99 8.84 7.49
N TYR A 17 5.19 9.84 7.09
CA TYR A 17 4.43 9.80 5.85
C TYR A 17 5.31 9.52 4.63
N VAL A 18 6.46 10.19 4.52
CA VAL A 18 7.41 9.96 3.42
C VAL A 18 7.98 8.55 3.48
N VAL A 19 8.38 8.08 4.67
CA VAL A 19 8.94 6.73 4.85
C VAL A 19 7.94 5.64 4.46
N PHE A 20 6.67 5.77 4.84
CA PHE A 20 5.63 4.80 4.48
C PHE A 20 5.25 4.84 3.00
N HIS A 21 5.61 5.90 2.29
CA HIS A 21 5.42 6.02 0.85
C HIS A 21 6.65 5.61 0.03
N LEU A 22 7.79 5.30 0.68
CA LEU A 22 8.97 4.81 -0.02
C LEU A 22 8.63 3.55 -0.82
N GLY A 23 8.56 3.71 -2.13
CA GLY A 23 8.24 2.63 -3.06
C GLY A 23 9.50 1.84 -3.36
N TRP A 24 9.65 0.66 -2.75
CA TRP A 24 10.72 -0.26 -3.09
C TRP A 24 10.38 -1.00 -4.39
N SER A 25 10.81 -0.44 -5.53
CA SER A 25 10.71 -1.13 -6.82
C SER A 25 11.75 -2.25 -6.90
N ARG A 26 11.32 -3.48 -7.23
CA ARG A 26 12.22 -4.61 -7.51
C ARG A 26 12.81 -4.53 -8.92
N ASP A 27 12.05 -3.98 -9.86
CA ASP A 27 12.56 -3.66 -11.19
C ASP A 27 13.39 -2.38 -11.12
N THR A 28 14.44 -2.34 -11.93
CA THR A 28 15.58 -1.41 -12.05
C THR A 28 15.25 0.09 -12.21
N GLY A 29 14.18 0.60 -11.59
CA GLY A 29 13.84 2.01 -11.44
C GLY A 29 14.36 2.56 -10.11
N SER A 30 14.74 3.83 -10.12
CA SER A 30 15.17 4.55 -8.90
C SER A 30 14.09 4.46 -7.81
N ILE A 31 14.50 4.33 -6.54
CA ILE A 31 13.63 4.39 -5.34
C ILE A 31 12.71 5.64 -5.41
N ILE A 32 13.23 6.72 -5.99
CA ILE A 32 12.50 7.97 -6.21
C ILE A 32 11.30 7.73 -7.13
N GLN A 33 11.48 7.02 -8.25
CA GLN A 33 10.41 6.74 -9.20
C GLN A 33 9.34 5.83 -8.58
N GLY A 34 9.74 4.78 -7.85
CA GLY A 34 8.81 3.93 -7.12
C GLY A 34 7.99 4.70 -6.09
N THR A 35 8.63 5.60 -5.35
CA THR A 35 7.99 6.48 -4.36
C THR A 35 7.01 7.44 -5.02
N VAL A 36 7.37 8.05 -6.16
CA VAL A 36 6.49 8.96 -6.90
C VAL A 36 5.26 8.22 -7.43
N VAL A 37 5.43 7.03 -8.00
CA VAL A 37 4.31 6.21 -8.49
C VAL A 37 3.40 5.79 -7.33
N SER A 38 3.99 5.37 -6.20
CA SER A 38 3.25 5.05 -4.98
C SER A 38 2.40 6.24 -4.52
N LEU A 39 3.03 7.41 -4.39
CA LEU A 39 2.37 8.66 -4.00
C LEU A 39 1.26 9.05 -4.99
N LEU A 40 1.49 8.97 -6.30
CA LEU A 40 0.47 9.31 -7.29
C LEU A 40 -0.75 8.38 -7.23
N ASN A 41 -0.55 7.12 -6.87
CA ASN A 41 -1.64 6.17 -6.70
C ASN A 41 -2.41 6.38 -5.40
N THR A 42 -1.78 6.84 -4.31
CA THR A 42 -2.44 7.02 -3.01
C THR A 42 -2.98 8.44 -2.80
N LEU A 43 -2.31 9.46 -3.32
CA LEU A 43 -2.64 10.89 -3.15
C LEU A 43 -4.10 11.24 -3.43
N PRO A 44 -4.72 10.82 -4.56
CA PRO A 44 -6.11 11.17 -4.84
C PRO A 44 -7.07 10.63 -3.77
N PHE A 45 -6.81 9.42 -3.26
CA PHE A 45 -7.61 8.81 -2.21
C PHE A 45 -7.39 9.48 -0.86
N GLU A 46 -6.14 9.83 -0.55
CA GLU A 46 -5.81 10.54 0.69
C GLU A 46 -6.44 11.92 0.75
N ILE A 47 -6.40 12.68 -0.36
CA ILE A 47 -7.03 13.99 -0.47
C ILE A 47 -8.55 13.84 -0.32
N GLY A 48 -9.16 12.88 -1.02
CA GLY A 48 -10.60 12.63 -0.93
C GLY A 48 -11.03 12.25 0.49
N PHE A 49 -10.33 11.31 1.11
CA PHE A 49 -10.64 10.85 2.46
C PHE A 49 -10.41 11.94 3.51
N THR A 50 -9.33 12.71 3.38
CA THR A 50 -9.07 13.88 4.23
C THR A 50 -10.18 14.90 4.09
N TRP A 51 -10.64 15.17 2.86
CA TRP A 51 -11.74 16.11 2.63
C TRP A 51 -13.02 15.65 3.32
N VAL A 52 -13.38 14.36 3.21
CA VAL A 52 -14.55 13.80 3.91
C VAL A 52 -14.42 13.98 5.42
N LEU A 53 -13.25 13.68 6.00
CA LEU A 53 -13.00 13.89 7.43
C LEU A 53 -13.09 15.36 7.84
N VAL A 54 -12.56 16.28 7.03
CA VAL A 54 -12.65 17.73 7.31
C VAL A 54 -14.09 18.20 7.27
N VAL A 55 -14.89 17.73 6.32
CA VAL A 55 -16.34 18.03 6.25
C VAL A 55 -17.06 17.49 7.47
N PHE A 56 -16.74 16.27 7.91
CA PHE A 56 -17.34 15.67 9.10
C PHE A 56 -16.97 16.44 10.38
N ILE A 57 -15.70 16.81 10.55
CA ILE A 57 -15.24 17.63 11.69
C ILE A 57 -15.93 19.00 11.68
N ARG A 58 -16.06 19.62 10.50
CA ARG A 58 -16.76 20.90 10.34
C ARG A 58 -18.23 20.78 10.72
N TYR A 59 -18.89 19.70 10.34
CA TYR A 59 -20.27 19.41 10.73
C TYR A 59 -20.41 19.29 12.25
N LEU A 60 -19.47 18.61 12.91
CA LEU A 60 -19.47 18.45 14.37
C LEU A 60 -19.06 19.71 15.15
N SER A 61 -18.45 20.70 14.50
CA SER A 61 -17.94 21.93 15.13
C SER A 61 -18.84 23.14 14.82
N ASP A 62 -20.14 22.92 14.66
CA ASP A 62 -21.14 23.95 14.31
C ASP A 62 -20.75 24.78 13.07
N GLY A 63 -20.16 24.12 12.07
CA GLY A 63 -19.78 24.74 10.81
C GLY A 63 -18.42 25.45 10.81
N GLN A 64 -17.71 25.52 11.95
CA GLN A 64 -16.37 26.09 12.02
C GLN A 64 -15.35 25.21 11.31
N ARG A 65 -14.53 25.81 10.45
CA ARG A 65 -13.47 25.08 9.75
C ARG A 65 -12.32 24.79 10.73
N PRO A 66 -11.84 23.54 10.82
CA PRO A 66 -10.68 23.24 11.64
C PRO A 66 -9.44 24.01 11.14
N PRO A 67 -8.53 24.39 12.04
CA PRO A 67 -7.29 25.07 11.65
C PRO A 67 -6.44 24.18 10.73
N TRP A 68 -5.74 24.79 9.79
CA TRP A 68 -4.92 24.10 8.77
C TRP A 68 -3.92 23.08 9.35
N ASP A 69 -3.35 23.36 10.53
CA ASP A 69 -2.47 22.41 11.23
C ASP A 69 -3.17 21.06 11.49
N ARG A 70 -4.45 21.11 11.89
CA ARG A 70 -5.24 19.90 12.18
C ARG A 70 -5.56 19.16 10.89
N ILE A 71 -5.85 19.87 9.81
CA ILE A 71 -6.11 19.29 8.48
C ILE A 71 -4.87 18.55 7.98
N LEU A 72 -3.69 19.18 8.07
CA LEU A 72 -2.42 18.56 7.64
C LEU A 72 -2.06 17.33 8.48
N ARG A 73 -2.30 17.36 9.79
CA ARG A 73 -2.10 16.18 10.66
C ARG A 73 -3.03 15.03 10.28
N ILE A 74 -4.29 15.31 9.95
CA ILE A 74 -5.23 14.29 9.48
C ILE A 74 -4.75 13.72 8.15
N PHE A 75 -4.36 14.59 7.21
CA PHE A 75 -3.83 14.19 5.91
C PHE A 75 -2.64 13.23 6.07
N PHE A 76 -1.62 13.59 6.85
CA PHE A 76 -0.47 12.71 7.07
C PHE A 76 -0.84 11.40 7.75
N THR A 77 -1.76 11.42 8.71
CA THR A 77 -2.18 10.21 9.43
C THR A 77 -2.91 9.25 8.50
N VAL A 78 -3.85 9.76 7.70
CA VAL A 78 -4.56 8.99 6.68
C VAL A 78 -3.56 8.45 5.67
N GLY A 79 -2.66 9.30 5.17
CA GLY A 79 -1.67 8.89 4.19
C GLY A 79 -0.69 7.83 4.69
N ILE A 80 -0.26 7.88 5.96
CA ILE A 80 0.54 6.80 6.56
C ILE A 80 -0.20 5.46 6.49
N LEU A 81 -1.50 5.43 6.78
CA LEU A 81 -2.31 4.21 6.71
C LEU A 81 -2.44 3.72 5.26
N PHE A 82 -2.76 4.61 4.32
CA PHE A 82 -2.88 4.26 2.91
C PHE A 82 -1.55 3.77 2.32
N GLY A 83 -0.44 4.47 2.58
CA GLY A 83 0.90 4.07 2.17
C GLY A 83 1.31 2.71 2.74
N LEU A 84 1.00 2.44 4.01
CA LEU A 84 1.22 1.12 4.64
C LEU A 84 0.41 0.03 3.93
N PHE A 85 -0.90 0.23 3.76
CA PHE A 85 -1.77 -0.78 3.12
C PHE A 85 -1.37 -1.04 1.67
N TYR A 86 -1.03 0.02 0.92
CA TYR A 86 -0.56 -0.10 -0.45
C TYR A 86 0.74 -0.89 -0.54
N ASN A 87 1.72 -0.58 0.31
CA ASN A 87 2.99 -1.32 0.34
C ASN A 87 2.80 -2.79 0.74
N LEU A 88 1.93 -3.08 1.71
CA LEU A 88 1.58 -4.46 2.08
C LEU A 88 0.90 -5.19 0.92
N TYR A 89 -0.03 -4.55 0.22
CA TYR A 89 -0.71 -5.11 -0.94
C TYR A 89 0.27 -5.42 -2.07
N VAL A 90 1.12 -4.46 -2.45
CA VAL A 90 2.13 -4.65 -3.52
C VAL A 90 3.10 -5.77 -3.15
N ARG A 91 3.59 -5.79 -1.91
CA ARG A 91 4.51 -6.84 -1.47
C ARG A 91 3.84 -8.21 -1.43
N GLY A 92 2.59 -8.28 -0.99
CA GLY A 92 1.79 -9.51 -0.98
C GLY A 92 1.56 -10.04 -2.40
N ALA A 93 1.20 -9.17 -3.34
CA ALA A 93 1.02 -9.53 -4.76
C ALA A 93 2.33 -10.10 -5.36
N GLN A 94 3.47 -9.45 -5.09
CA GLN A 94 4.77 -9.92 -5.58
C GLN A 94 5.16 -11.29 -5.01
N GLU A 95 4.95 -11.55 -3.72
CA GLU A 95 5.27 -12.86 -3.15
C GLU A 95 4.33 -13.96 -3.69
N GLN A 96 3.06 -13.65 -3.99
CA GLN A 96 2.18 -14.61 -4.67
C GLN A 96 2.68 -14.95 -6.07
N GLU A 97 3.14 -13.97 -6.85
CA GLU A 97 3.74 -14.22 -8.16
C GLU A 97 5.00 -15.07 -8.06
N ARG A 98 5.87 -14.75 -7.09
CA ARG A 98 7.07 -15.56 -6.81
C ARG A 98 6.72 -17.00 -6.46
N LEU A 99 5.69 -17.22 -5.64
CA LEU A 99 5.22 -18.57 -5.29
C LEU A 99 4.62 -19.30 -6.50
N LYS A 100 3.90 -18.61 -7.41
CA LYS A 100 3.43 -19.19 -8.68
C LYS A 100 4.59 -19.58 -9.58
N GLN A 101 5.63 -18.74 -9.68
CA GLN A 101 6.85 -19.03 -10.44
C GLN A 101 7.71 -20.14 -9.84
N LEU A 102 7.63 -20.37 -8.52
CA LEU A 102 8.29 -21.49 -7.81
C LEU A 102 7.47 -22.79 -7.82
N LYS A 103 6.18 -22.73 -8.22
CA LYS A 103 5.30 -23.89 -8.41
C LYS A 103 5.19 -24.44 -9.85
N PRO A 104 6.20 -24.41 -10.76
CA PRO A 104 6.02 -24.93 -12.11
C PRO A 104 6.22 -26.45 -12.18
N GLY A 105 5.69 -27.24 -11.22
CA GLY A 105 5.91 -28.70 -11.29
C GLY A 105 5.32 -29.62 -10.22
N ALA A 106 4.59 -29.14 -9.20
CA ALA A 106 3.98 -30.07 -8.23
C ALA A 106 2.72 -30.76 -8.79
N GLU A 107 1.96 -30.08 -9.66
CA GLU A 107 0.74 -30.65 -10.26
C GLU A 107 1.03 -31.45 -11.55
N SER A 108 2.08 -31.12 -12.31
CA SER A 108 2.45 -31.89 -13.50
C SER A 108 3.14 -33.22 -13.17
N LEU A 109 3.92 -33.31 -12.09
CA LEU A 109 4.55 -34.56 -11.67
C LEU A 109 3.53 -35.60 -11.15
N LEU A 110 2.44 -35.17 -10.52
CA LEU A 110 1.37 -36.07 -10.08
C LEU A 110 0.53 -36.57 -11.26
N TYR A 111 0.31 -35.74 -12.28
CA TYR A 111 -0.43 -36.15 -13.49
C TYR A 111 0.41 -36.98 -14.47
N GLN A 112 1.73 -36.83 -14.47
CA GLN A 112 2.65 -37.55 -15.35
C GLN A 112 3.02 -38.96 -14.85
N SER A 113 2.60 -39.33 -13.62
CA SER A 113 2.85 -40.67 -13.05
C SER A 113 1.76 -41.71 -13.29
N ASP A 114 0.74 -41.40 -14.11
CA ASP A 114 -0.27 -42.39 -14.53
C ASP A 114 -0.11 -42.80 -16.00
N THR A 115 1.07 -43.35 -16.32
CA THR A 115 1.34 -44.03 -17.59
C THR A 115 0.91 -45.50 -17.59
N ARG A 116 0.05 -45.94 -16.65
CA ARG A 116 -0.55 -47.28 -16.68
C ARG A 116 -1.74 -47.33 -17.65
N LYS A 117 -1.49 -47.00 -18.92
CA LYS A 117 -2.33 -47.49 -20.02
C LYS A 117 -2.04 -48.96 -20.20
N VAL A 118 -2.81 -49.77 -19.49
CA VAL A 118 -2.76 -51.21 -19.57
C VAL A 118 -3.26 -51.66 -20.95
N ARG A 119 -2.38 -52.27 -21.73
CA ARG A 119 -2.63 -52.82 -23.06
C ARG A 119 -3.11 -54.28 -22.90
N TRP A 120 -4.42 -54.51 -22.76
CA TRP A 120 -5.01 -55.86 -22.58
C TRP A 120 -6.00 -56.28 -23.68
N TYR A 121 -5.80 -55.90 -24.95
CA TYR A 121 -6.62 -56.43 -26.05
C TYR A 121 -5.78 -56.96 -27.21
N LEU A 122 -4.82 -57.85 -26.89
CA LEU A 122 -4.14 -58.71 -27.85
C LEU A 122 -3.95 -60.10 -27.21
N ALA A 123 -5.03 -60.86 -27.15
CA ALA A 123 -5.05 -62.31 -26.96
C ALA A 123 -6.22 -62.88 -27.76
#